data_AF-A0A2M7FVN7-F1
#
_entry.id   AF-A0A2M7FVN7-F1
#
_cell.length_a   1.000
_cell.length_b   1.000
_cell.length_c   1.000
_cell.angle_alpha   90.00
_cell.angle_beta   90.00
_cell.angle_gamma   90.00
#
_symmetry.space_group_name_H-M   'P 1'
#
loop_
_entity.id
_entity.type
_entity.pdbx_description
1 polymer ?
#
loop_
_entity_poly.entity_id
_entity_poly.type
_entity_poly.pdbx_seq_one_letter_code
_entity_poly.pdbx_strand_id
1 'polypeptide(L)'
;MKKLLIPGLAAILIFGFFALDLNQYLTLQGMKASLGQFEALRAAAPLKVGLAFFVVYVLAAALSLPGAAILTLAAGALFGLGVGTLIVSFASSIGATLAFLASRYVLRDVVQQRFGDRLKAIDAGIAKDGALYLFTL
;
A
#
# COMPACT_ATOMS: atom_id res chain seq x y z
N MET A 1 -0.42 25.50 8.95
CA MET A 1 0.20 24.48 9.84
C MET A 1 -0.34 23.06 9.59
N LYS A 2 -1.65 22.82 9.45
CA LYS A 2 -2.20 21.46 9.24
C LYS A 2 -1.80 20.75 7.92
N LYS A 3 -1.49 21.50 6.85
CA LYS A 3 -1.10 20.95 5.53
C LYS A 3 0.19 20.11 5.56
N LEU A 4 1.06 20.31 6.56
CA LEU A 4 2.34 19.59 6.67
C LEU A 4 2.30 18.39 7.63
N LEU A 5 1.20 18.18 8.36
CA LEU A 5 1.09 17.08 9.32
C LEU A 5 1.04 15.71 8.65
N ILE A 6 0.21 15.57 7.61
CA ILE A 6 0.06 14.31 6.86
C ILE A 6 1.38 13.89 6.19
N PRO A 7 2.08 14.75 5.42
CA PRO A 7 3.35 14.34 4.81
C PRO A 7 4.44 14.12 5.87
N GLY A 8 4.44 14.89 6.97
CA GLY A 8 5.35 14.66 8.09
C GLY A 8 5.14 13.29 8.75
N LEU A 9 3.89 12.90 9.01
CA LEU A 9 3.55 11.59 9.55
C LEU A 9 3.95 10.46 8.60
N ALA A 10 3.64 10.61 7.30
CA ALA A 10 4.04 9.65 6.29
C ALA A 10 5.57 9.48 6.24
N ALA A 11 6.33 10.57 6.27
CA ALA A 11 7.78 10.54 6.32
C ALA A 11 8.32 9.84 7.58
N ILE A 12 7.72 10.08 8.75
CA ILE A 12 8.08 9.40 10.00
C ILE A 12 7.81 7.90 9.90
N LEU A 13 6.65 7.49 9.37
CA LEU A 13 6.31 6.08 9.21
C LEU A 13 7.24 5.37 8.22
N ILE A 14 7.54 6.00 7.09
CA ILE A 14 8.48 5.48 6.10
C ILE A 14 9.89 5.39 6.71
N PHE A 15 10.35 6.44 7.39
CA PHE A 15 11.66 6.43 8.05
C PHE A 15 11.74 5.35 9.13
N GLY A 16 10.71 5.22 9.98
CA GLY A 16 10.64 4.17 10.99
C GLY A 16 10.67 2.77 10.37
N PHE A 17 9.99 2.56 9.23
CA PHE A 17 10.04 1.29 8.50
C PHE A 17 11.46 0.91 8.07
N PHE A 18 12.25 1.86 7.57
CA PHE A 18 13.64 1.61 7.18
C PHE A 18 14.60 1.56 8.38
N ALA A 19 14.44 2.43 9.37
CA ALA A 19 15.31 2.51 10.54
C ALA A 19 15.21 1.28 11.45
N LEU A 20 14.05 0.60 11.45
CA LEU A 20 13.84 -0.65 12.18
C LEU A 20 14.12 -1.90 11.31
N ASP A 21 14.65 -1.72 10.09
CA ASP A 21 14.95 -2.78 9.13
C ASP A 21 13.75 -3.72 8.84
N LEU A 22 12.51 -3.21 8.88
CA LEU A 22 11.33 -4.02 8.58
C LEU A 22 11.34 -4.59 7.15
N ASN A 23 12.07 -3.94 6.25
CA ASN A 23 12.27 -4.40 4.89
C ASN A 23 12.85 -5.82 4.81
N GLN A 24 13.65 -6.27 5.79
CA GLN A 24 14.22 -7.62 5.79
C GLN A 24 13.12 -8.70 5.91
N TYR A 25 12.06 -8.42 6.68
CA TYR A 25 10.92 -9.32 6.84
C TYR A 25 10.01 -9.34 5.61
N LEU A 26 9.99 -8.25 4.83
CA LEU A 26 9.26 -8.17 3.57
C LEU A 26 10.05 -8.73 2.38
N THR A 27 11.04 -9.58 2.63
CA THR A 27 11.72 -10.39 1.60
C THR A 27 11.19 -11.83 1.61
N LEU A 28 11.32 -12.53 0.49
CA LEU A 28 10.96 -13.96 0.43
C LEU A 28 11.69 -14.79 1.48
N GLN A 29 12.96 -14.48 1.74
CA GLN A 29 13.78 -15.19 2.72
C GLN A 29 13.31 -14.89 4.16
N GLY A 30 13.08 -13.61 4.50
CA GLY A 30 12.58 -13.20 5.81
C GLY A 30 11.19 -13.77 6.12
N MET A 31 10.31 -13.80 5.11
CA MET A 31 8.99 -14.43 5.24
C MET A 31 9.10 -15.94 5.47
N LYS A 32 9.93 -16.65 4.69
CA LYS A 32 10.13 -18.09 4.88
C LYS A 32 10.69 -18.41 6.27
N ALA A 33 11.67 -17.64 6.74
CA ALA A 33 12.27 -17.84 8.06
C ALA A 33 11.28 -17.60 9.20
N SER A 34 10.32 -16.69 9.01
CA SER A 34 9.35 -16.29 10.03
C SER A 34 7.99 -16.99 9.90
N LEU A 35 7.77 -17.78 8.83
CA LEU A 35 6.47 -18.35 8.49
C LEU A 35 5.87 -19.18 9.63
N GLY A 36 6.68 -20.05 10.24
CA GLY A 36 6.24 -20.90 11.36
C GLY A 36 5.80 -20.09 12.59
N GLN A 37 6.44 -18.94 12.85
CA GLN A 37 6.06 -18.05 13.95
C GLN A 37 4.72 -17.35 13.64
N PHE A 38 4.54 -16.88 12.41
CA PHE A 38 3.29 -16.27 11.98
C PHE A 38 2.11 -17.26 11.97
N GLU A 39 2.34 -18.51 11.58
CA GLU A 39 1.33 -19.58 11.67
C GLU A 39 0.92 -19.85 13.12
N ALA A 40 1.89 -19.94 14.05
CA ALA A 40 1.59 -20.13 15.47
C ALA A 40 0.78 -18.95 16.04
N LEU A 41 1.14 -17.71 15.71
CA LEU A 41 0.41 -16.50 16.11
C LEU A 41 -1.00 -16.48 15.52
N ARG A 42 -1.15 -16.84 14.24
CA ARG A 42 -2.45 -16.93 13.57
C ARG A 42 -3.32 -18.00 14.24
N ALA A 43 -2.78 -19.16 14.55
CA ALA A 43 -3.52 -20.23 15.23
C ALA A 43 -4.00 -19.79 16.62
N ALA A 44 -3.18 -19.04 17.36
CA ALA A 44 -3.54 -18.52 18.67
C ALA A 44 -4.59 -17.40 18.63
N ALA A 45 -4.52 -16.51 17.63
CA ALA A 45 -5.41 -15.35 17.55
C ALA A 45 -5.74 -14.95 16.09
N PRO A 46 -6.55 -15.74 15.36
CA PRO A 46 -6.72 -15.59 13.93
C PRO A 46 -7.30 -14.23 13.52
N LEU A 47 -8.28 -13.72 14.28
CA LEU A 47 -8.91 -12.43 14.01
C LEU A 47 -7.94 -11.26 14.24
N LYS A 48 -7.15 -11.30 15.32
CA LYS A 48 -6.18 -10.25 15.65
C LYS A 48 -5.07 -10.20 14.60
N VAL A 49 -4.54 -11.36 14.21
CA VAL A 49 -3.49 -11.45 13.18
C VAL A 49 -4.03 -11.04 11.81
N GLY A 50 -5.25 -11.44 11.45
CA GLY A 50 -5.90 -11.00 10.22
C GLY A 50 -6.07 -9.47 10.15
N LEU A 51 -6.56 -8.85 11.22
CA LEU A 51 -6.71 -7.39 11.30
C LEU A 51 -5.36 -6.66 11.26
N ALA A 52 -4.37 -7.14 12.02
CA ALA A 52 -3.04 -6.56 12.03
C ALA A 52 -2.41 -6.64 10.63
N PHE A 53 -2.49 -7.82 9.99
CA PHE A 53 -2.01 -8.02 8.63
C PHE A 53 -2.70 -7.08 7.64
N PHE A 54 -4.03 -6.96 7.72
CA PHE A 54 -4.80 -6.05 6.87
C PHE A 54 -4.33 -4.60 7.00
N VAL A 55 -4.17 -4.10 8.23
CA VAL A 55 -3.70 -2.73 8.48
C VAL A 55 -2.28 -2.53 7.96
N VAL A 56 -1.37 -3.49 8.20
CA VAL A 56 0.01 -3.43 7.68
C VAL A 56 0.01 -3.38 6.16
N TYR A 57 -0.82 -4.20 5.50
CA TYR A 57 -0.94 -4.18 4.05
C TYR A 57 -1.47 -2.83 3.54
N VAL A 58 -2.54 -2.29 4.15
CA VAL A 58 -3.09 -0.98 3.78
C VAL A 58 -2.02 0.10 3.90
N LEU A 59 -1.25 0.11 4.99
CA LEU A 59 -0.18 1.09 5.20
C LEU A 59 0.95 0.92 4.18
N ALA A 60 1.37 -0.32 3.90
CA ALA A 60 2.38 -0.60 2.90
C ALA A 60 1.96 -0.10 1.51
N ALA A 61 0.72 -0.35 1.11
CA ALA A 61 0.18 0.15 -0.15
C ALA A 61 0.01 1.68 -0.16
N ALA A 62 -0.54 2.28 0.90
CA ALA A 62 -0.79 3.71 1.00
C ALA A 62 0.51 4.54 1.01
N LEU A 63 1.55 4.04 1.68
CA LEU A 63 2.87 4.67 1.75
C LEU A 63 3.79 4.24 0.60
N SER A 64 3.31 3.38 -0.32
CA SER A 64 4.09 2.84 -1.43
C SER A 64 5.41 2.19 -0.99
N LEU A 65 5.36 1.43 0.12
CA LEU A 65 6.52 0.73 0.66
C LEU A 65 6.90 -0.47 -0.23
N PRO A 66 8.20 -0.79 -0.35
CA PRO A 66 8.64 -2.01 -1.00
C PRO A 66 8.13 -3.24 -0.22
N GLY A 67 7.83 -4.33 -0.94
CA GLY A 67 7.44 -5.59 -0.31
C GLY A 67 5.93 -5.88 -0.26
N ALA A 68 5.07 -5.01 -0.80
CA ALA A 68 3.63 -5.30 -0.93
C ALA A 68 3.35 -6.62 -1.67
N ALA A 69 4.12 -6.94 -2.72
CA ALA A 69 4.02 -8.22 -3.41
C ALA A 69 4.35 -9.43 -2.50
N ILE A 70 5.35 -9.28 -1.63
CA ILE A 70 5.72 -10.32 -0.66
C ILE A 70 4.64 -10.48 0.40
N LEU A 71 4.02 -9.38 0.86
CA LEU A 71 2.84 -9.43 1.71
C LEU A 71 1.69 -10.16 1.02
N THR A 72 1.41 -9.91 -0.27
CA THR A 72 0.37 -10.65 -0.99
C THR A 72 0.62 -12.16 -0.99
N LEU A 73 1.87 -12.59 -1.22
CA LEU A 73 2.24 -14.01 -1.14
C LEU A 73 2.08 -14.56 0.29
N ALA A 74 2.48 -13.77 1.29
CA ALA A 74 2.31 -14.11 2.69
C ALA A 74 0.84 -14.27 3.07
N ALA A 75 -0.06 -13.44 2.53
CA ALA A 75 -1.49 -13.56 2.76
C ALA A 75 -2.03 -14.89 2.22
N GLY A 76 -1.59 -15.29 1.03
CA GLY A 76 -1.96 -16.58 0.44
C GLY A 76 -1.42 -17.77 1.24
N ALA A 77 -0.18 -17.67 1.73
CA ALA A 77 0.41 -18.71 2.57
C ALA A 77 -0.27 -18.80 3.94
N LEU A 78 -0.43 -17.66 4.62
CA LEU A 78 -0.94 -17.58 5.98
C LEU A 78 -2.45 -17.69 6.09
N PHE A 79 -3.25 -17.30 5.10
CA PHE A 79 -4.71 -17.34 5.20
C PHE A 79 -5.37 -18.26 4.18
N GLY A 80 -4.60 -18.82 3.26
CA GLY A 80 -5.10 -19.57 2.11
C GLY A 80 -5.56 -18.65 0.98
N LEU A 81 -5.77 -19.23 -0.22
CA LEU A 81 -6.08 -18.45 -1.42
C LEU A 81 -7.37 -17.62 -1.28
N GLY A 82 -8.46 -18.21 -0.77
CA GLY A 82 -9.76 -17.52 -0.69
C GLY A 82 -9.74 -16.34 0.28
N VAL A 83 -9.40 -16.59 1.55
CA VAL A 83 -9.39 -15.55 2.60
C VAL A 83 -8.25 -14.56 2.36
N GLY A 84 -7.06 -15.03 1.95
CA GLY A 84 -5.93 -14.17 1.62
C GLY A 84 -6.27 -13.21 0.46
N THR A 85 -6.92 -13.70 -0.60
CA THR A 85 -7.38 -12.85 -1.71
C THR A 85 -8.37 -11.80 -1.21
N LEU A 86 -9.37 -12.19 -0.41
CA LEU A 86 -10.34 -11.25 0.14
C LEU A 86 -9.64 -10.14 0.94
N ILE A 87 -8.77 -10.52 1.89
CA ILE A 87 -8.01 -9.57 2.72
C ILE A 87 -7.20 -8.61 1.83
N VAL A 88 -6.45 -9.13 0.87
CA VAL A 88 -5.57 -8.33 0.00
C VAL A 88 -6.37 -7.44 -0.95
N SER A 89 -7.50 -7.91 -1.51
CA SER A 89 -8.33 -7.11 -2.42
C SER A 89 -8.87 -5.84 -1.74
N PHE A 90 -9.40 -5.98 -0.53
CA PHE A 90 -9.87 -4.83 0.24
C PHE A 90 -8.71 -3.96 0.73
N ALA A 91 -7.65 -4.56 1.26
CA ALA A 91 -6.50 -3.81 1.76
C ALA A 91 -5.80 -3.01 0.66
N SER A 92 -5.63 -3.59 -0.53
CA SER A 92 -5.02 -2.93 -1.68
C SER A 92 -5.87 -1.80 -2.24
N SER A 93 -7.18 -2.00 -2.35
CA SER A 93 -8.11 -0.96 -2.82
C SER A 93 -8.12 0.24 -1.88
N ILE A 94 -8.15 0.00 -0.57
CA ILE A 94 -8.10 1.07 0.44
C ILE A 94 -6.74 1.76 0.41
N GLY A 95 -5.65 1.01 0.38
CA GLY A 95 -4.29 1.56 0.31
C GLY A 95 -4.08 2.44 -0.92
N ALA A 96 -4.48 1.96 -2.10
CA ALA A 96 -4.42 2.72 -3.35
C ALA A 96 -5.30 3.98 -3.29
N THR A 97 -6.50 3.88 -2.71
CA THR A 97 -7.36 5.05 -2.49
C THR A 97 -6.70 6.07 -1.58
N LEU A 98 -6.08 5.64 -0.47
CA LEU A 98 -5.37 6.54 0.44
C LEU A 98 -4.17 7.21 -0.24
N ALA A 99 -3.39 6.46 -1.03
CA ALA A 99 -2.29 7.01 -1.82
C ALA A 99 -2.79 8.05 -2.84
N PHE A 100 -3.89 7.76 -3.53
CA PHE A 100 -4.55 8.70 -4.44
C PHE A 100 -5.01 9.97 -3.73
N LEU A 101 -5.69 9.84 -2.58
CA LEU A 101 -6.15 10.99 -1.80
C LEU A 101 -4.98 11.84 -1.28
N ALA A 102 -3.89 11.21 -0.84
CA ALA A 102 -2.66 11.90 -0.47
C ALA A 102 -2.07 12.66 -1.66
N SER A 103 -2.00 12.04 -2.84
CA SER A 103 -1.54 12.70 -4.07
C SER A 103 -2.44 13.90 -4.43
N ARG A 104 -3.77 13.71 -4.41
CA ARG A 104 -4.77 14.69 -4.82
C ARG A 104 -4.89 15.90 -3.89
N TYR A 105 -4.74 15.71 -2.58
CA TYR A 105 -5.02 16.76 -1.60
C TYR A 105 -3.80 17.28 -0.86
N VAL A 106 -2.76 16.44 -0.69
CA VAL A 106 -1.54 16.82 0.06
C VAL A 106 -0.40 17.17 -0.87
N LEU A 107 -0.18 16.35 -1.90
CA LEU A 107 0.97 16.49 -2.81
C LEU A 107 0.61 17.19 -4.13
N ARG A 108 -0.62 17.68 -4.28
CA ARG A 108 -1.15 18.25 -5.53
C ARG A 108 -0.22 19.27 -6.16
N ASP A 109 0.21 20.25 -5.38
CA ASP A 109 1.03 21.36 -5.89
C ASP A 109 2.41 20.87 -6.35
N VAL A 110 3.01 19.94 -5.60
CA VAL A 110 4.30 19.31 -5.95
C VAL A 110 4.18 18.50 -7.23
N VAL A 111 3.10 17.70 -7.35
CA VAL A 111 2.82 16.87 -8.53
C VAL A 111 2.56 17.75 -9.75
N GLN A 112 1.77 18.82 -9.60
CA GLN A 112 1.47 19.76 -10.69
C GLN A 112 2.73 20.50 -11.16
N GLN A 113 3.58 20.95 -10.24
CA GLN A 113 4.84 21.62 -10.59
C GLN A 113 5.81 20.69 -11.32
N ARG A 114 5.90 19.42 -10.91
CA ARG A 114 6.88 18.47 -11.47
C ARG A 114 6.39 17.76 -12.73
N PHE A 115 5.08 17.53 -12.86
CA PHE A 115 4.50 16.69 -13.92
C PHE A 115 3.41 17.40 -14.74
N GLY A 116 3.23 18.71 -14.57
CA GLY A 116 2.14 19.48 -15.19
C GLY A 116 1.97 19.26 -16.70
N ASP A 117 3.06 19.21 -17.47
CA ASP A 117 2.97 19.00 -18.93
C ASP A 117 2.51 17.60 -19.31
N ARG A 118 2.89 16.56 -18.55
CA ARG A 118 2.39 15.19 -18.75
C ARG A 118 0.93 15.07 -18.32
N LEU A 119 0.55 15.76 -17.25
CA LEU A 119 -0.83 15.79 -16.75
C LEU A 119 -1.77 16.44 -17.77
N LYS A 120 -1.34 17.51 -18.48
CA LYS A 120 -2.16 18.13 -19.54
C LYS A 120 -2.60 17.13 -20.61
N ALA A 121 -1.72 16.21 -21.03
CA ALA A 121 -2.06 15.20 -22.03
C ALA A 121 -3.10 14.20 -21.49
N ILE A 122 -2.94 13.79 -20.23
CA ILE A 122 -3.90 12.91 -19.53
C ILE A 122 -5.24 13.62 -19.35
N ASP A 123 -5.24 14.87 -18.89
CA ASP A 123 -6.45 15.68 -18.68
C ASP A 123 -7.21 15.88 -20.00
N ALA A 124 -6.49 16.14 -21.10
CA ALA A 124 -7.10 16.25 -22.43
C ALA A 124 -7.69 14.91 -22.91
N GLY A 125 -7.00 13.79 -22.68
CA GLY A 125 -7.51 12.46 -22.98
C GLY A 125 -8.78 12.12 -22.20
N ILE A 126 -8.79 12.41 -20.88
CA ILE A 126 -9.98 12.24 -20.03
C ILE A 126 -11.11 13.18 -20.45
N ALA A 127 -10.83 14.43 -20.82
CA ALA A 127 -11.86 15.36 -21.27
C ALA A 127 -12.54 14.92 -22.57
N LYS A 128 -11.80 14.23 -23.45
CA LYS A 128 -12.30 13.74 -24.73
C LYS A 128 -13.04 12.40 -24.58
N ASP A 129 -12.41 11.42 -23.95
CA ASP A 129 -12.86 10.03 -23.94
C ASP A 129 -13.46 9.60 -22.58
N GLY A 130 -13.51 10.51 -21.60
CA GLY A 130 -14.09 10.27 -20.29
C GLY A 130 -13.36 9.15 -19.52
N ALA A 131 -14.12 8.32 -18.82
CA ALA A 131 -13.57 7.16 -18.13
C ALA A 131 -12.97 6.11 -19.09
N LEU A 132 -13.37 6.10 -20.37
CA LEU A 132 -12.89 5.13 -21.34
C LEU A 132 -11.41 5.34 -21.70
N TYR A 133 -10.89 6.56 -21.49
CA TYR A 133 -9.47 6.86 -21.66
C TYR A 133 -8.57 5.93 -20.82
N LEU A 134 -9.03 5.49 -19.65
CA LEU A 134 -8.28 4.57 -18.78
C LEU A 134 -8.02 3.20 -19.41
N PHE A 135 -8.83 2.76 -20.39
CA PHE A 135 -8.59 1.52 -21.13
C PHE A 135 -7.61 1.69 -22.30
N THR A 136 -7.18 2.92 -22.58
CA THR A 136 -6.26 3.25 -23.68
C THR A 136 -4.82 3.54 -23.22
N LEU A 137 -4.60 3.58 -21.90
CA LEU A 137 -3.32 3.77 -21.22
C LEU A 137 -2.57 2.44 -21.04
#